data_AF-A0A431LGU1-F1
#
_entry.id   AF-A0A431LGU1-F1
#
_cell.length_a   1.000
_cell.length_b   1.000
_cell.length_c   1.000
_cell.angle_alpha   90.00
_cell.angle_beta   90.00
_cell.angle_gamma   90.00
#
_symmetry.space_group_name_H-M   'P 1'
#
loop_
_entity.id
_entity.type
_entity.pdbx_description
1 polymer ?
#
loop_
_entity_poly.entity_id
_entity_poly.type
_entity_poly.pdbx_seq_one_letter_code
_entity_poly.pdbx_strand_id
1 'polypeptide(L)'
;MSLAFGCQTPCNAEFDAKLDDPYFQDEYQWAMFVEMKNDRPFLKYPSSQLNPLTAFKISARTFPQNADGETVSTPSRLYEEFWYHDSVPIGLKRYSQLKIAPYQYGVVVLAPSGSNNAAAANVIVRLLLELELQRAAMAVVLVPMDKYDQIASELGHYSFFPGLQVKKGFQTGIRLTSYPFGKDRLYYLNPARF
;
A
#
# COMPACT_ATOMS: atom_id res chain seq x y z
N MET A 1 15.48 9.85 -32.65
CA MET A 1 15.92 10.71 -31.52
C MET A 1 15.30 10.11 -30.27
N SER A 2 16.08 9.32 -29.52
CA SER A 2 15.57 8.48 -28.41
C SER A 2 15.73 9.25 -27.12
N LEU A 3 14.63 9.72 -26.53
CA LEU A 3 14.62 10.29 -25.18
C LEU A 3 14.56 9.12 -24.19
N ALA A 4 15.72 8.76 -23.65
CA ALA A 4 15.79 7.93 -22.46
C ALA A 4 15.40 8.80 -21.26
N PHE A 5 14.12 8.79 -20.89
CA PHE A 5 13.67 9.26 -19.58
C PHE A 5 14.12 8.23 -18.54
N GLY A 6 15.37 8.34 -18.12
CA GLY A 6 15.83 7.72 -16.89
C GLY A 6 15.12 8.41 -15.74
N CYS A 7 13.99 7.87 -15.31
CA CYS A 7 13.31 8.29 -14.09
C CYS A 7 14.21 7.92 -12.90
N GLN A 8 15.21 8.77 -12.64
CA GLN A 8 16.07 8.70 -11.48
C GLN A 8 15.25 9.19 -10.29
N THR A 9 14.46 8.29 -9.72
CA THR A 9 14.03 8.48 -8.33
C THR A 9 15.29 8.63 -7.49
N PRO A 10 15.35 9.62 -6.57
CA PRO A 10 16.49 9.76 -5.68
C PRO A 10 16.71 8.42 -4.98
N CYS A 11 17.92 7.86 -5.01
CA CYS A 11 18.27 6.59 -4.37
C CYS A 11 18.00 6.55 -2.85
N ASN A 12 17.41 7.60 -2.28
CA ASN A 12 17.12 7.77 -0.87
C ASN A 12 15.84 8.58 -0.60
N ALA A 13 14.89 8.62 -1.55
CA ALA A 13 13.62 9.32 -1.32
C ALA A 13 12.79 8.57 -0.25
N GLU A 14 12.78 9.11 0.97
CA GLU A 14 11.88 8.65 2.02
C GLU A 14 10.50 9.24 1.73
N PHE A 15 9.58 8.39 1.28
CA PHE A 15 8.20 8.82 1.06
C PHE A 15 7.51 9.08 2.40
N ASP A 16 6.66 10.11 2.43
CA ASP A 16 5.91 10.49 3.63
C ASP A 16 4.40 10.49 3.39
N ALA A 17 3.65 10.71 4.47
CA ALA A 17 2.19 10.75 4.44
C ALA A 17 1.60 11.93 3.66
N LYS A 18 2.41 12.93 3.27
CA LYS A 18 1.96 14.06 2.47
C LYS A 18 1.87 13.71 0.98
N LEU A 19 2.65 12.72 0.54
CA LEU A 19 2.66 12.24 -0.85
C LEU A 19 2.95 13.38 -1.84
N ASP A 20 3.83 14.31 -1.46
CA ASP A 20 4.22 15.50 -2.24
C ASP A 20 5.30 15.23 -3.30
N ASP A 21 5.87 14.02 -3.31
CA ASP A 21 6.92 13.65 -4.27
C ASP A 21 6.40 13.74 -5.73
N PRO A 22 7.10 14.49 -6.62
CA PRO A 22 6.73 14.61 -8.03
C PRO A 22 6.55 13.26 -8.73
N TYR A 23 7.33 12.23 -8.34
CA TYR A 23 7.21 10.88 -8.88
C TYR A 23 5.76 10.35 -8.83
N PHE A 24 5.03 10.65 -7.75
CA PHE A 24 3.65 10.19 -7.64
C PHE A 24 2.69 10.93 -8.57
N GLN A 25 2.91 12.24 -8.76
CA GLN A 25 2.07 13.10 -9.58
C GLN A 25 2.26 12.83 -11.07
N ASP A 26 3.48 12.46 -11.46
CA ASP A 26 3.84 12.21 -12.85
C ASP A 26 3.39 10.82 -13.32
N GLU A 27 3.44 9.82 -12.45
CA GLU A 27 3.21 8.42 -12.82
C GLU A 27 1.79 7.93 -12.52
N TYR A 28 1.09 8.49 -11.52
CA TYR A 28 -0.16 7.94 -10.98
C TYR A 28 -1.28 8.98 -10.89
N GLN A 29 -2.53 8.51 -10.83
CA GLN A 29 -3.71 9.37 -10.67
C GLN A 29 -4.15 9.51 -9.21
N TRP A 30 -3.67 8.62 -8.35
CA TRP A 30 -3.82 8.69 -6.90
C TRP A 30 -2.67 7.94 -6.21
N ALA A 31 -2.42 8.29 -4.95
CA ALA A 31 -1.48 7.61 -4.09
C ALA A 31 -2.06 7.43 -2.68
N MET A 32 -1.69 6.34 -2.02
CA MET A 32 -1.96 6.09 -0.62
C MET A 32 -0.66 5.84 0.13
N PHE A 33 -0.57 6.37 1.36
CA PHE A 33 0.54 6.12 2.27
C PHE A 33 0.02 5.37 3.49
N VAL A 34 0.62 4.21 3.77
CA VAL A 34 0.28 3.32 4.87
C VAL A 34 1.37 3.43 5.93
N GLU A 35 1.07 4.17 6.99
CA GLU A 35 1.98 4.39 8.11
C GLU A 35 1.65 3.41 9.25
N MET A 36 2.62 2.57 9.63
CA MET A 36 2.51 1.73 10.82
C MET A 36 3.00 2.52 12.05
N LYS A 37 2.09 2.81 12.98
CA LYS A 37 2.42 3.28 14.33
C LYS A 37 2.29 2.13 15.29
N ASN A 38 3.42 1.74 15.88
CA ASN A 38 3.38 0.92 17.09
C ASN A 38 2.83 1.82 18.20
N ASP A 39 1.57 1.61 18.55
CA ASP A 39 0.93 2.45 19.55
C ASP A 39 1.50 2.08 20.92
N ARG A 40 2.23 3.05 21.47
CA ARG A 40 2.41 3.31 22.90
C ARG A 40 2.84 2.11 23.77
N PRO A 41 4.06 2.13 24.34
CA PRO A 41 4.48 1.12 25.32
C PRO A 41 3.69 1.19 26.65
N PHE A 42 2.69 2.07 26.80
CA PHE A 42 1.95 2.26 28.06
C PHE A 42 1.09 1.05 28.48
N LEU A 43 0.93 0.03 27.62
CA LEU A 43 0.31 -1.25 28.00
C LEU A 43 1.34 -2.36 28.31
N LYS A 44 2.65 -2.06 28.24
CA LYS A 44 3.73 -2.97 28.66
C LYS A 44 3.95 -2.86 30.16
N TYR A 45 3.17 -3.61 30.94
CA TYR A 45 3.43 -3.77 32.37
C TYR A 45 4.37 -4.96 32.60
N PRO A 46 5.36 -4.87 33.52
CA PRO A 46 6.13 -6.04 33.94
C PRO A 46 5.16 -7.12 34.43
N SER A 47 5.23 -8.34 33.87
CA SER A 47 4.31 -9.49 34.04
C SER A 47 3.02 -9.53 33.22
N SER A 48 2.68 -8.49 32.46
CA SER A 48 1.48 -8.54 31.61
C SER A 48 1.73 -9.26 30.29
N GLN A 49 0.81 -10.13 29.90
CA GLN A 49 0.78 -10.76 28.57
C GLN A 49 0.10 -9.86 27.51
N LEU A 50 -0.26 -8.62 27.86
CA LEU A 50 -0.88 -7.68 26.93
C LEU A 50 0.15 -7.21 25.89
N ASN A 51 -0.08 -7.58 24.63
CA ASN A 51 0.74 -7.15 23.51
C ASN A 51 0.38 -5.72 23.08
N PRO A 52 1.36 -4.94 22.60
CA PRO A 52 1.10 -3.57 22.15
C PRO A 52 0.19 -3.57 20.93
N LEU A 53 -0.74 -2.63 20.90
CA LEU A 53 -1.61 -2.42 19.74
C LEU A 53 -0.79 -1.84 18.59
N THR A 54 -0.98 -2.40 17.40
CA THR A 54 -0.43 -1.84 16.17
C THR A 54 -1.52 -1.05 15.45
N ALA A 55 -1.29 0.23 15.22
CA ALA A 55 -2.20 1.08 14.46
C ALA A 55 -1.62 1.34 13.07
N PHE A 56 -2.42 1.15 12.02
CA PHE A 56 -2.08 1.57 10.66
C PHE A 56 -2.90 2.80 10.33
N LYS A 57 -2.23 3.89 9.96
CA LYS A 57 -2.87 5.11 9.45
C LYS A 57 -2.70 5.16 7.94
N ILE A 58 -3.79 5.41 7.24
CA ILE A 58 -3.80 5.46 5.78
C ILE A 58 -4.14 6.88 5.36
N SER A 59 -3.19 7.52 4.71
CA SER A 59 -3.39 8.82 4.06
C SER A 59 -3.56 8.62 2.57
N ALA A 60 -4.48 9.35 1.94
CA ALA A 60 -4.75 9.25 0.51
C ALA A 60 -4.71 10.63 -0.14
N ARG A 61 -4.21 10.67 -1.37
CA ARG A 61 -4.16 11.85 -2.22
C ARG A 61 -4.55 11.49 -3.64
N THR A 62 -5.28 12.38 -4.31
CA THR A 62 -5.61 12.26 -5.73
C THR A 62 -4.91 13.35 -6.53
N PHE A 63 -4.63 13.03 -7.79
CA PHE A 63 -3.92 13.90 -8.73
C PHE A 63 -4.83 14.19 -9.93
N PRO A 64 -5.92 14.96 -9.75
CA PRO A 64 -6.81 15.30 -10.85
C PRO A 64 -6.10 16.22 -11.86
N GLN A 65 -6.32 16.00 -13.15
CA GLN A 65 -5.83 16.87 -14.21
C GLN A 65 -6.87 17.93 -14.56
N ASN A 66 -6.44 19.17 -14.82
CA ASN A 66 -7.29 20.23 -15.34
C ASN A 66 -7.52 20.06 -16.86
N ALA A 67 -8.28 20.98 -17.47
CA ALA A 67 -8.56 20.96 -18.92
C ALA A 67 -7.28 21.10 -19.78
N ASP A 68 -6.24 21.73 -19.22
CA ASP A 68 -4.94 21.94 -19.85
C ASP A 68 -3.99 20.75 -19.66
N GLY A 69 -4.43 19.69 -18.96
CA GLY A 69 -3.65 18.50 -18.65
C GLY A 69 -2.69 18.64 -17.47
N GLU A 70 -2.70 19.78 -16.77
CA GLU A 70 -1.88 20.02 -15.58
C GLU A 70 -2.50 19.39 -14.34
N THR A 71 -1.67 18.75 -13.53
CA THR A 71 -2.09 18.13 -12.27
C THR A 71 -2.43 19.20 -11.23
N VAL A 72 -3.67 19.21 -10.77
CA VAL A 72 -4.13 20.07 -9.67
C VAL A 72 -3.76 19.40 -8.35
N SER A 73 -2.87 20.06 -7.61
CA SER A 73 -2.43 19.59 -6.30
C SER A 73 -3.58 19.61 -5.28
N THR A 74 -4.00 18.43 -4.83
CA THR A 74 -4.91 18.28 -3.68
C THR A 74 -4.11 17.89 -2.43
N PRO A 75 -4.46 18.35 -1.22
CA PRO A 75 -3.75 17.93 -0.02
C PRO A 75 -4.04 16.46 0.30
N SER A 76 -3.04 15.73 0.79
CA SER A 76 -3.22 14.40 1.38
C SER A 76 -4.17 14.45 2.57
N ARG A 77 -5.07 13.47 2.67
CA ARG A 77 -6.10 13.39 3.72
C ARG A 77 -6.03 12.04 4.42
N LEU A 78 -6.23 12.06 5.74
CA LEU A 78 -6.41 10.83 6.50
C LEU A 78 -7.69 10.14 6.05
N TYR A 79 -7.55 8.92 5.55
CA TYR A 79 -8.60 8.11 4.98
C TYR A 79 -9.17 7.16 6.03
N GLU A 80 -8.31 6.32 6.60
CA GLU A 80 -8.72 5.22 7.46
C GLU A 80 -7.63 4.86 8.47
N GLU A 81 -8.04 4.33 9.61
CA GLU A 81 -7.18 3.74 10.62
C GLU A 81 -7.60 2.30 10.93
N PHE A 82 -6.64 1.40 10.98
CA PHE A 82 -6.82 0.01 11.40
C PHE A 82 -6.08 -0.26 12.70
N TRP A 83 -6.68 -1.04 13.59
CA TRP A 83 -6.03 -1.52 14.80
C TRP A 83 -5.87 -3.03 14.78
N TYR A 84 -4.69 -3.49 15.16
CA TYR A 84 -4.33 -4.90 15.22
C TYR A 84 -3.76 -5.26 16.59
N HIS A 85 -4.07 -6.49 17.03
CA HIS A 85 -3.43 -7.17 18.14
C HIS A 85 -2.86 -8.48 17.62
N ASP A 86 -1.55 -8.69 17.70
CA ASP A 86 -0.86 -9.88 17.17
C ASP A 86 -1.23 -10.22 15.72
N SER A 87 -1.36 -9.19 14.87
CA SER A 87 -1.77 -9.32 13.45
C SER A 87 -3.25 -9.67 13.23
N VAL A 88 -4.03 -9.82 14.30
CA VAL A 88 -5.48 -9.96 14.24
C VAL A 88 -6.12 -8.57 14.21
N PRO A 89 -6.97 -8.25 13.22
CA PRO A 89 -7.69 -6.97 13.18
C PRO A 89 -8.70 -6.90 14.32
N ILE A 90 -8.60 -5.87 15.16
CA ILE A 90 -9.50 -5.65 16.30
C ILE A 90 -10.39 -4.42 16.14
N GLY A 91 -10.07 -3.54 15.19
CA GLY A 91 -10.84 -2.32 14.99
C GLY A 91 -10.53 -1.60 13.70
N LEU A 92 -11.46 -0.71 13.33
CA LEU A 92 -11.43 0.13 12.15
C LEU A 92 -12.02 1.50 12.48
N LYS A 93 -11.42 2.57 11.98
CA LYS A 93 -12.05 3.88 11.95
C LYS A 93 -11.84 4.55 10.61
N ARG A 94 -12.93 4.76 9.90
CA ARG A 94 -12.97 5.49 8.64
C ARG A 94 -13.20 6.98 8.89
N TYR A 95 -12.33 7.81 8.35
CA TYR A 95 -12.40 9.27 8.48
C TYR A 95 -13.12 9.92 7.30
N SER A 96 -12.97 9.32 6.12
CA SER A 96 -13.63 9.80 4.91
C SER A 96 -13.97 8.64 3.98
N GLN A 97 -14.93 8.85 3.07
CA GLN A 97 -15.14 7.93 1.96
C GLN A 97 -14.03 8.10 0.94
N LEU A 98 -13.56 6.98 0.38
CA LEU A 98 -12.57 7.01 -0.69
C LEU A 98 -13.22 7.59 -1.95
N LYS A 99 -12.70 8.73 -2.42
CA LYS A 99 -13.20 9.47 -3.59
C LYS A 99 -12.21 9.33 -4.75
N ILE A 100 -12.01 8.10 -5.21
CA ILE A 100 -11.25 7.82 -6.43
C ILE A 100 -12.25 7.58 -7.55
N ALA A 101 -12.02 8.18 -8.72
CA ALA A 101 -12.91 7.95 -9.86
C ALA A 101 -12.68 6.53 -10.43
N PRO A 102 -13.72 5.85 -10.92
CA PRO A 102 -13.57 4.56 -11.56
C PRO A 102 -12.53 4.58 -12.68
N TYR A 103 -11.84 3.45 -12.87
CA TYR A 103 -10.80 3.22 -13.88
C TYR A 103 -9.53 4.06 -13.69
N GLN A 104 -9.39 4.76 -12.57
CA GLN A 104 -8.13 5.40 -12.21
C GLN A 104 -7.16 4.39 -11.62
N TYR A 105 -5.87 4.55 -11.93
CA TYR A 105 -4.81 3.72 -11.39
C TYR A 105 -3.89 4.50 -10.45
N GLY A 106 -3.35 3.82 -9.46
CA GLY A 106 -2.49 4.46 -8.48
C GLY A 106 -1.65 3.52 -7.64
N VAL A 107 -0.98 4.08 -6.66
CA VAL A 107 0.07 3.42 -5.88
C VAL A 107 -0.27 3.39 -4.40
N VAL A 108 0.06 2.29 -3.74
CA VAL A 108 0.07 2.18 -2.28
C VAL A 108 1.51 2.13 -1.80
N VAL A 109 1.87 2.98 -0.85
CA VAL A 109 3.23 3.08 -0.30
C VAL A 109 3.19 2.65 1.16
N LEU A 110 3.94 1.63 1.53
CA LEU A 110 4.09 1.20 2.92
C LEU A 110 5.28 1.93 3.56
N ALA A 111 5.09 2.57 4.72
CA ALA A 111 6.16 3.27 5.42
C ALA A 111 7.31 2.35 5.89
N PRO A 112 8.54 2.88 6.04
CA PRO A 112 9.68 2.12 6.57
C PRO A 112 9.54 1.76 8.05
N SER A 113 8.68 2.45 8.79
CA SER A 113 8.47 2.21 10.23
C SER A 113 7.62 0.97 10.54
N GLY A 114 7.85 0.38 11.72
CA GLY A 114 7.07 -0.72 12.30
C GLY A 114 7.46 -2.14 11.82
N SER A 115 7.08 -3.16 12.58
CA SER A 115 7.57 -4.54 12.41
C SER A 115 6.48 -5.60 12.17
N ASN A 116 5.20 -5.21 12.19
CA ASN A 116 4.09 -6.14 12.01
C ASN A 116 3.76 -6.35 10.52
N ASN A 117 4.57 -7.18 9.86
CA ASN A 117 4.45 -7.46 8.43
C ASN A 117 3.15 -8.21 8.08
N ALA A 118 2.67 -9.09 8.96
CA ALA A 118 1.42 -9.81 8.75
C ALA A 118 0.22 -8.85 8.73
N ALA A 119 0.16 -7.91 9.67
CA ALA A 119 -0.86 -6.86 9.66
C ALA A 119 -0.72 -5.94 8.43
N ALA A 120 0.51 -5.61 8.02
CA ALA A 120 0.74 -4.80 6.82
C ALA A 120 0.24 -5.51 5.54
N ALA A 121 0.49 -6.82 5.40
CA ALA A 121 -0.06 -7.64 4.32
C ALA A 121 -1.60 -7.66 4.36
N ASN A 122 -2.22 -7.76 5.55
CA ASN A 122 -3.67 -7.66 5.69
C ASN A 122 -4.21 -6.31 5.19
N VAL A 123 -3.55 -5.21 5.58
CA VAL A 123 -3.94 -3.85 5.12
C VAL A 123 -3.83 -3.74 3.61
N ILE A 124 -2.75 -4.24 2.99
CA ILE A 124 -2.58 -4.23 1.53
C ILE A 124 -3.73 -4.98 0.84
N VAL A 125 -4.08 -6.19 1.33
CA VAL A 125 -5.17 -6.99 0.75
C VAL A 125 -6.53 -6.30 0.94
N ARG A 126 -6.78 -5.68 2.10
CA ARG A 126 -8.01 -4.92 2.34
C ARG A 126 -8.14 -3.73 1.39
N LEU A 127 -7.06 -2.96 1.21
CA LEU A 127 -7.03 -1.84 0.29
C LEU A 127 -7.27 -2.29 -1.15
N LEU A 128 -6.64 -3.39 -1.57
CA LEU A 128 -6.89 -3.98 -2.89
C LEU A 128 -8.38 -4.28 -3.09
N LEU A 129 -9.02 -4.97 -2.15
CA LEU A 129 -10.44 -5.32 -2.25
C LEU A 129 -11.34 -4.08 -2.31
N GLU A 130 -11.03 -3.06 -1.51
CA GLU A 130 -11.80 -1.81 -1.53
C GLU A 130 -11.64 -1.03 -2.84
N LEU A 131 -10.41 -0.97 -3.37
CA LEU A 131 -10.12 -0.34 -4.66
C LEU A 131 -10.81 -1.08 -5.81
N GLU A 132 -10.81 -2.41 -5.81
CA GLU A 132 -11.53 -3.25 -6.78
C GLU A 132 -13.04 -2.98 -6.74
N LEU A 133 -13.63 -2.84 -5.55
CA LEU A 133 -15.04 -2.46 -5.39
C LEU A 133 -15.35 -1.06 -5.98
N GLN A 134 -14.39 -0.15 -5.95
CA GLN A 134 -14.50 1.17 -6.59
C GLN A 134 -14.10 1.17 -8.07
N ARG A 135 -13.70 0.03 -8.63
CA ARG A 135 -13.12 -0.09 -9.98
C ARG A 135 -11.86 0.77 -10.16
N ALA A 136 -11.13 1.04 -9.09
CA ALA A 136 -9.84 1.71 -9.12
C ALA A 136 -8.72 0.65 -9.13
N ALA A 137 -7.72 0.83 -9.98
CA ALA A 137 -6.64 -0.15 -10.16
C ALA A 137 -5.46 0.17 -9.23
N MET A 138 -5.10 -0.76 -8.35
CA MET A 138 -3.85 -0.69 -7.58
C MET A 138 -2.68 -1.14 -8.47
N ALA A 139 -2.01 -0.18 -9.11
CA ALA A 139 -0.95 -0.45 -10.09
C ALA A 139 0.29 -1.09 -9.45
N VAL A 140 0.69 -0.60 -8.27
CA VAL A 140 1.86 -1.10 -7.54
C VAL A 140 1.74 -0.84 -6.05
N VAL A 141 2.35 -1.71 -5.26
CA VAL A 141 2.59 -1.54 -3.83
C VAL A 141 4.08 -1.36 -3.62
N LEU A 142 4.48 -0.16 -3.19
CA LEU A 142 5.86 0.19 -2.85
C LEU A 142 6.14 -0.19 -1.39
N VAL A 143 7.16 -1.03 -1.17
CA VAL A 143 7.53 -1.55 0.15
C VAL A 143 9.01 -1.30 0.43
N PRO A 144 9.41 -0.98 1.68
CA PRO A 144 10.81 -0.87 2.05
C PRO A 144 11.59 -2.13 1.68
N MET A 145 12.79 -1.96 1.12
CA MET A 145 13.61 -3.08 0.63
C MET A 145 13.87 -4.17 1.69
N ASP A 146 14.06 -3.77 2.94
CA ASP A 146 14.27 -4.65 4.10
C ASP A 146 13.02 -5.46 4.49
N LYS A 147 11.82 -4.98 4.15
CA LYS A 147 10.54 -5.65 4.43
C LYS A 147 9.98 -6.44 3.26
N TYR A 148 10.52 -6.26 2.06
CA TYR A 148 9.97 -6.83 0.83
C TYR A 148 9.69 -8.34 0.94
N ASP A 149 10.69 -9.13 1.34
CA ASP A 149 10.55 -10.60 1.37
C ASP A 149 9.58 -11.06 2.46
N GLN A 150 9.53 -10.33 3.58
CA GLN A 150 8.63 -10.63 4.69
C GLN A 150 7.18 -10.35 4.28
N ILE A 151 6.90 -9.19 3.69
CA ILE A 151 5.56 -8.86 3.16
C ILE A 151 5.16 -9.84 2.05
N ALA A 152 6.06 -10.16 1.13
CA ALA A 152 5.82 -11.15 0.09
C ALA A 152 5.44 -12.54 0.65
N SER A 153 6.11 -12.97 1.72
CA SER A 153 5.77 -14.21 2.44
C SER A 153 4.38 -14.14 3.07
N GLU A 154 4.06 -13.04 3.74
CA GLU A 154 2.76 -12.84 4.41
C GLU A 154 1.59 -12.74 3.43
N LEU A 155 1.80 -12.18 2.23
CA LEU A 155 0.81 -12.22 1.14
C LEU A 155 0.43 -13.67 0.74
N GLY A 156 1.36 -14.62 0.92
CA GLY A 156 1.09 -16.04 0.72
C GLY A 156 -0.02 -16.59 1.61
N HIS A 157 -0.20 -16.05 2.82
CA HIS A 157 -1.31 -16.43 3.72
C HIS A 157 -2.68 -15.98 3.19
N TYR A 158 -2.70 -15.00 2.28
CA TYR A 158 -3.90 -14.54 1.57
C TYR A 158 -4.03 -15.14 0.17
N SER A 159 -3.33 -16.25 -0.09
CA SER A 159 -3.30 -16.95 -1.37
C SER A 159 -2.73 -16.16 -2.55
N PHE A 160 -1.90 -15.15 -2.29
CA PHE A 160 -1.15 -14.45 -3.33
C PHE A 160 0.22 -15.11 -3.53
N PHE A 161 0.44 -15.70 -4.71
CA PHE A 161 1.68 -16.41 -5.02
C PHE A 161 2.37 -15.84 -6.27
N PRO A 162 3.71 -15.87 -6.32
CA PRO A 162 4.45 -15.47 -7.51
C PRO A 162 4.34 -16.53 -8.61
N GLY A 163 4.38 -16.09 -9.87
CA GLY A 163 4.37 -16.98 -11.02
C GLY A 163 2.95 -17.44 -11.37
N LEU A 164 2.47 -17.04 -12.54
CA LEU A 164 1.16 -17.40 -13.03
C LEU A 164 1.17 -18.77 -13.69
N GLN A 165 0.22 -19.63 -13.32
CA GLN A 165 -0.35 -20.59 -14.27
C GLN A 165 -1.63 -19.97 -14.83
N VAL A 166 -1.52 -19.37 -16.02
CA VAL A 166 -2.66 -18.74 -16.69
C VAL A 166 -3.73 -19.79 -17.01
N LYS A 167 -4.82 -19.78 -16.24
CA LYS A 167 -6.12 -20.25 -16.72
C LYS A 167 -6.96 -19.01 -17.07
N LYS A 168 -7.66 -19.06 -18.21
CA LYS A 168 -8.47 -17.96 -18.78
C LYS A 168 -9.36 -17.30 -17.71
N GLY A 169 -9.41 -15.97 -17.67
CA GLY A 169 -10.32 -15.20 -16.79
C GLY A 169 -9.73 -13.90 -16.25
N PHE A 170 -10.53 -13.13 -15.52
CA PHE A 170 -10.06 -12.00 -14.71
C PHE A 170 -9.20 -12.51 -13.56
N GLN A 171 -8.06 -11.86 -13.33
CA GLN A 171 -7.13 -12.22 -12.27
C GLN A 171 -6.80 -11.01 -11.42
N THR A 172 -7.01 -11.17 -10.12
CA THR A 172 -6.61 -10.19 -9.11
C THR A 172 -5.15 -10.42 -8.75
N GLY A 173 -4.35 -9.35 -8.76
CA GLY A 173 -2.92 -9.43 -8.48
C GLY A 173 -2.38 -8.19 -7.76
N ILE A 174 -1.25 -8.37 -7.11
CA ILE A 174 -0.50 -7.33 -6.38
C ILE A 174 0.89 -7.27 -6.99
N ARG A 175 1.22 -6.17 -7.64
CA ARG A 175 2.61 -5.87 -8.02
C ARG A 175 3.32 -5.30 -6.80
N LEU A 176 4.29 -6.04 -6.26
CA LEU A 176 5.09 -5.61 -5.14
C LEU A 176 6.44 -5.13 -5.66
N THR A 177 6.81 -3.89 -5.34
CA THR A 177 8.09 -3.30 -5.74
C THR A 177 8.80 -2.71 -4.53
N SER A 178 10.11 -2.94 -4.41
CA SER A 178 10.90 -2.38 -3.30
C SER A 178 11.24 -0.92 -3.53
N TYR A 179 11.41 -0.16 -2.45
CA TYR A 179 12.12 1.12 -2.46
C TYR A 179 13.24 1.13 -1.40
N PRO A 180 14.48 1.54 -1.75
CA PRO A 180 14.96 1.80 -3.11
C PRO A 180 14.73 0.62 -4.09
N PHE A 181 14.61 0.94 -5.38
CA PHE A 181 14.25 -0.05 -6.40
C PHE A 181 15.32 -1.15 -6.51
N GLY A 182 14.88 -2.41 -6.50
CA GLY A 182 15.77 -3.57 -6.58
C GLY A 182 15.03 -4.91 -6.66
N LYS A 183 13.82 -5.00 -6.12
CA LYS A 183 12.93 -6.14 -6.25
C LYS A 183 11.60 -5.69 -6.85
N ASP A 184 11.12 -6.42 -7.85
CA ASP A 184 9.82 -6.20 -8.47
C ASP A 184 9.23 -7.55 -8.85
N ARG A 185 8.00 -7.83 -8.39
CA ARG A 185 7.33 -9.09 -8.67
C ARG A 185 5.82 -8.94 -8.56
N LEU A 186 5.11 -9.60 -9.48
CA LEU A 186 3.66 -9.68 -9.48
C LEU A 186 3.21 -10.99 -8.81
N TYR A 187 2.32 -10.85 -7.84
CA TYR A 187 1.70 -11.94 -7.08
C TYR A 187 0.23 -12.04 -7.48
N TYR A 188 -0.26 -13.25 -7.72
CA TYR A 188 -1.62 -13.48 -8.18
C TYR A 188 -2.42 -14.26 -7.15
N LEU A 189 -3.70 -13.89 -7.00
CA LEU A 189 -4.63 -14.63 -6.17
C LEU A 189 -4.88 -16.01 -6.77
N ASN A 190 -4.58 -17.08 -6.01
CA ASN A 190 -4.86 -18.46 -6.39
C ASN A 190 -6.04 -19.02 -5.56
N PRO A 191 -7.27 -19.06 -6.12
CA PRO A 191 -8.44 -19.52 -5.37
C PRO A 191 -8.46 -21.03 -5.12
N ALA A 192 -7.56 -21.82 -5.71
CA ALA A 192 -7.52 -23.27 -5.51
C ALA A 192 -6.84 -23.71 -4.20
N ARG A 193 -6.43 -22.76 -3.35
CA ARG A 193 -5.74 -23.00 -2.07
C ARG A 193 -6.54 -22.55 -0.84
N PHE A 194 -7.85 -22.32 -0.99
CA PHE A 194 -8.79 -22.12 0.11
C PHE A 194 -9.23 -23.44 0.75
#